data_AF-A0A812KR04-F1
#
_entry.id   AF-A0A812KR04-F1
#
_cell.length_a   1.000
_cell.length_b   1.000
_cell.length_c   1.000
_cell.angle_alpha   90.00
_cell.angle_beta   90.00
_cell.angle_gamma   90.00
#
_symmetry.space_group_name_H-M   'P 1'
#
loop_
_entity.id
_entity.type
_entity.pdbx_description
1 polymer ?
#
loop_
_entity_poly.entity_id
_entity_poly.type
_entity_poly.pdbx_seq_one_letter_code
_entity_poly.pdbx_strand_id
1 'polypeptide(L)'
;MCLAVGCQEVASWTEARPSADHCLGDGAYFAARRKAERFGFDFGHGEPAVVRCSITVHNPYYSTGDNKDWRTRGHDSCRATRTSLSSNPEWCVLANSANIRVLEVIDLRGQTRPAN
;
A
#
# COMPACT_ATOMS: atom_id res chain seq x y z
N MET A 1 6.96 1.53 4.90
CA MET A 1 5.91 1.64 3.88
C MET A 1 4.82 0.65 4.19
N CYS A 2 3.74 1.10 4.82
CA CYS A 2 2.62 0.24 5.19
C CYS A 2 1.38 0.54 4.35
N LEU A 3 0.53 -0.47 4.21
CA LEU A 3 -0.46 -0.68 3.16
C LEU A 3 -1.86 -1.07 3.76
N ALA A 4 -3.03 -0.62 3.27
CA ALA A 4 -4.32 -1.33 3.53
C ALA A 4 -5.43 -1.06 2.49
N VAL A 5 -6.46 -1.91 2.42
CA VAL A 5 -7.38 -2.05 1.26
C VAL A 5 -8.63 -1.20 1.42
N GLY A 6 -9.07 -0.57 0.32
CA GLY A 6 -10.38 -0.84 -0.30
C GLY A 6 -11.38 0.32 -0.43
N CYS A 7 -12.63 0.00 -0.79
CA CYS A 7 -13.65 0.99 -1.15
C CYS A 7 -14.36 1.51 0.13
N GLN A 8 -14.20 2.81 0.45
CA GLN A 8 -14.43 3.40 1.80
C GLN A 8 -13.48 2.88 2.89
N GLU A 9 -12.42 2.16 2.53
CA GLU A 9 -11.78 1.17 3.40
C GLU A 9 -10.29 1.53 3.63
N VAL A 10 -9.70 0.97 4.69
CA VAL A 10 -8.84 1.79 5.57
C VAL A 10 -7.35 1.44 5.49
N ALA A 11 -6.48 2.40 5.13
CA ALA A 11 -5.18 2.23 4.45
C ALA A 11 -3.86 2.66 5.19
N SER A 12 -2.74 2.04 4.83
CA SER A 12 -1.55 1.75 5.67
C SER A 12 -0.43 2.72 6.15
N TRP A 13 -0.11 3.86 5.51
CA TRP A 13 1.16 4.65 5.68
C TRP A 13 2.25 4.21 6.72
N THR A 14 3.50 4.03 6.29
CA THR A 14 4.73 4.32 7.09
C THR A 14 5.81 4.81 6.12
N GLU A 15 6.84 5.49 6.60
CA GLU A 15 7.94 5.99 5.76
C GLU A 15 8.52 4.88 4.86
N ALA A 16 8.79 5.25 3.62
CA ALA A 16 9.06 4.31 2.55
C ALA A 16 10.49 4.44 2.03
N ARG A 17 11.29 3.40 2.26
CA ARG A 17 12.23 3.02 1.18
C ARG A 17 11.37 2.59 -0.01
N PRO A 18 11.56 3.15 -1.21
CA PRO A 18 10.93 2.63 -2.42
C PRO A 18 11.23 1.14 -2.55
N SER A 19 10.22 0.35 -2.92
CA SER A 19 10.44 -1.06 -3.30
C SER A 19 11.40 -1.06 -4.48
N ALA A 20 12.57 -1.71 -4.36
CA ALA A 20 13.66 -1.58 -5.34
C ALA A 20 13.23 -1.87 -6.79
N ASP A 21 12.20 -2.72 -6.96
CA ASP A 21 11.70 -3.14 -8.27
C ASP A 21 10.43 -2.43 -8.74
N HIS A 22 9.73 -1.66 -7.88
CA HIS A 22 8.48 -0.93 -8.19
C HIS A 22 7.56 -1.66 -9.18
N CYS A 23 6.98 -2.82 -8.81
CA CYS A 23 6.10 -3.63 -9.68
C CYS A 23 4.95 -2.82 -10.31
N LEU A 24 4.49 -1.76 -9.62
CA LEU A 24 3.45 -0.84 -10.10
C LEU A 24 3.96 0.59 -10.36
N GLY A 25 5.27 0.77 -10.58
CA GLY A 25 5.90 2.10 -10.70
C GLY A 25 5.91 2.88 -9.39
N ASP A 26 6.38 4.13 -9.43
CA ASP A 26 6.46 4.98 -8.25
C ASP A 26 5.08 5.51 -7.84
N GLY A 27 4.82 5.51 -6.54
CA GLY A 27 3.61 6.02 -5.90
C GLY A 27 3.54 5.63 -4.41
N ALA A 28 2.47 6.05 -3.74
CA ALA A 28 2.10 5.56 -2.41
C ALA A 28 1.35 4.23 -2.56
N TYR A 29 1.74 3.21 -1.79
CA TYR A 29 1.19 1.86 -1.90
C TYR A 29 0.16 1.55 -0.80
N PHE A 30 -0.90 0.78 -1.10
CA PHE A 30 -1.96 0.38 -0.14
C PHE A 30 -2.51 -1.07 -0.36
N ALA A 31 -2.47 -1.98 0.64
CA ALA A 31 -2.87 -3.42 0.57
C ALA A 31 -3.18 -4.02 1.96
N ALA A 32 -4.23 -4.85 2.11
CA ALA A 32 -4.87 -5.24 3.39
C ALA A 32 -3.96 -5.37 4.64
N ARG A 33 -4.47 -4.89 5.79
CA ARG A 33 -3.80 -4.80 7.11
C ARG A 33 -2.74 -5.88 7.38
N ARG A 34 -3.09 -7.16 7.26
CA ARG A 34 -2.18 -8.31 7.47
C ARG A 34 -0.87 -8.24 6.65
N LYS A 35 -0.94 -7.81 5.38
CA LYS A 35 0.24 -7.65 4.50
C LYS A 35 1.13 -6.50 4.98
N ALA A 36 0.54 -5.42 5.46
CA ALA A 36 1.29 -4.28 5.97
C ALA A 36 1.83 -4.45 7.38
N GLU A 37 1.10 -5.11 8.27
CA GLU A 37 1.64 -5.54 9.55
C GLU A 37 2.88 -6.41 9.31
N ARG A 38 2.77 -7.41 8.43
CA ARG A 38 3.92 -8.21 8.02
C ARG A 38 5.05 -7.36 7.43
N PHE A 39 4.77 -6.39 6.56
CA PHE A 39 5.82 -5.47 6.07
C PHE A 39 6.46 -4.67 7.22
N GLY A 40 5.66 -4.17 8.17
CA GLY A 40 6.12 -3.45 9.35
C GLY A 40 6.98 -4.30 10.28
N PHE A 41 6.66 -5.59 10.45
CA PHE A 41 7.50 -6.55 11.19
C PHE A 41 8.77 -6.94 10.42
N ASP A 42 8.68 -7.14 9.11
CA ASP A 42 9.78 -7.66 8.28
C ASP A 42 10.80 -6.56 7.90
N PHE A 43 10.38 -5.28 7.85
CA PHE A 43 11.20 -4.14 7.38
C PHE A 43 11.11 -2.87 8.26
N GLY A 44 10.37 -2.87 9.36
CA GLY A 44 10.31 -1.74 10.29
C GLY A 44 11.60 -1.60 11.12
N HIS A 45 11.97 -0.37 11.43
CA HIS A 45 13.12 -0.06 12.28
C HIS A 45 12.69 0.67 13.55
N GLY A 46 13.16 0.22 14.71
CA GLY A 46 12.87 0.85 16.01
C GLY A 46 11.44 0.65 16.48
N GLU A 47 10.53 1.51 16.04
CA GLU A 47 9.12 1.55 16.45
C GLU A 47 8.21 1.23 15.26
N PRO A 48 8.02 -0.06 14.91
CA PRO A 48 7.20 -0.45 13.77
C PRO A 48 5.73 -0.09 14.01
N ALA A 49 5.09 0.51 13.01
CA ALA A 49 3.67 0.87 13.05
C ALA A 49 2.97 0.56 11.72
N VAL A 50 1.63 0.51 11.76
CA VAL A 50 0.76 0.60 10.58
C VAL A 50 -0.25 1.72 10.82
N VAL A 51 -0.47 2.58 9.85
CA VAL A 51 -1.47 3.65 9.95
C VAL A 51 -2.86 3.09 9.52
N ARG A 52 -3.89 3.90 9.48
CA ARG A 52 -5.18 3.59 8.85
C ARG A 52 -5.64 4.88 8.18
N CYS A 53 -6.01 4.85 6.90
CA CYS A 53 -6.34 6.03 6.12
C CYS A 53 -7.56 5.82 5.22
N SER A 54 -8.40 6.82 5.04
CA SER A 54 -9.27 6.84 3.86
C SER A 54 -8.44 7.32 2.68
N ILE A 55 -8.52 6.64 1.54
CA ILE A 55 -8.03 7.16 0.26
C ILE A 55 -9.19 7.37 -0.69
N THR A 56 -9.18 8.48 -1.42
CA THR A 56 -10.07 8.70 -2.56
C THR A 56 -9.24 8.68 -3.82
N VAL A 57 -9.61 7.79 -4.75
CA VAL A 57 -9.05 7.67 -6.10
C VAL A 57 -10.16 7.97 -7.11
N HIS A 58 -9.81 8.64 -8.21
CA HIS A 58 -10.73 9.17 -9.21
C HIS A 58 -10.67 8.42 -10.54
N ASN A 59 -9.49 7.96 -10.96
CA ASN A 59 -9.29 7.23 -12.21
C ASN A 59 -8.42 5.95 -12.03
N PRO A 60 -8.93 4.93 -11.33
CA PRO A 60 -8.17 3.72 -11.01
C PRO A 60 -8.01 2.78 -12.22
N TYR A 61 -6.78 2.36 -12.48
CA TYR A 61 -6.47 1.21 -13.31
C TYR A 61 -6.58 -0.10 -12.52
N TYR A 62 -6.97 -1.19 -13.17
CA TYR A 62 -7.02 -2.53 -12.57
C TYR A 62 -6.12 -3.49 -13.33
N SER A 63 -5.16 -4.09 -12.62
CA SER A 63 -4.16 -5.01 -13.16
C SER A 63 -4.26 -6.41 -12.51
N THR A 64 -3.83 -7.44 -13.25
CA THR A 64 -3.73 -8.83 -12.75
C THR A 64 -2.28 -9.26 -12.46
N GLY A 65 -1.35 -8.31 -12.54
CA GLY A 65 0.10 -8.48 -12.39
C GLY A 65 0.82 -7.13 -12.35
N ASP A 66 2.14 -7.16 -12.50
CA ASP A 66 3.00 -5.99 -12.61
C ASP A 66 2.57 -5.08 -13.76
N ASN A 67 2.54 -3.77 -13.53
CA ASN A 67 2.16 -2.78 -14.52
C ASN A 67 2.70 -1.40 -14.11
N LYS A 68 3.64 -0.85 -14.88
CA LYS A 68 4.22 0.49 -14.62
C LYS A 68 3.63 1.58 -15.54
N ASP A 69 2.79 1.18 -16.49
CA ASP A 69 2.29 2.03 -17.58
C ASP A 69 0.98 2.76 -17.26
N TRP A 70 0.25 2.36 -16.20
CA TRP A 70 -1.03 3.00 -15.85
C TRP A 70 -0.91 4.53 -15.72
N ARG A 71 0.25 5.03 -15.25
CA ARG A 71 0.58 6.46 -15.18
C ARG A 71 0.60 7.13 -16.56
N THR A 72 1.26 6.52 -17.54
CA THR A 72 1.35 7.06 -18.91
C THR A 72 0.03 6.94 -19.67
N ARG A 73 -0.86 6.04 -19.22
CA ARG A 73 -2.25 5.89 -19.68
C ARG A 73 -3.23 6.87 -19.00
N GLY A 74 -2.74 7.78 -18.14
CA GLY A 74 -3.55 8.83 -17.51
C GLY A 74 -4.33 8.40 -16.27
N HIS A 75 -4.03 7.23 -15.70
CA HIS A 75 -4.63 6.78 -14.44
C HIS A 75 -3.92 7.40 -13.24
N ASP A 76 -4.69 7.62 -12.17
CA ASP A 76 -4.21 8.24 -10.93
C ASP A 76 -3.77 7.21 -9.88
N SER A 77 -4.12 5.95 -10.12
CA SER A 77 -3.87 4.81 -9.28
C SER A 77 -3.94 3.51 -10.08
N CYS A 78 -3.33 2.45 -9.54
CA CYS A 78 -3.40 1.11 -10.07
C CYS A 78 -3.63 0.11 -8.94
N ARG A 79 -4.68 -0.70 -9.04
CA ARG A 79 -4.91 -1.86 -8.18
C ARG A 79 -4.48 -3.13 -8.90
N ALA A 80 -3.44 -3.79 -8.41
CA ALA A 80 -3.08 -5.14 -8.81
C ALA A 80 -3.73 -6.18 -7.90
N THR A 81 -4.21 -7.30 -8.45
CA THR A 81 -4.65 -8.45 -7.64
C THR A 81 -3.48 -9.28 -7.10
N ARG A 82 -2.33 -9.21 -7.78
CA ARG A 82 -1.03 -9.79 -7.41
C ARG A 82 0.07 -9.06 -8.17
N THR A 83 1.30 -9.19 -7.71
CA THR A 83 2.54 -8.78 -8.40
C THR A 83 3.57 -9.90 -8.31
N SER A 84 4.66 -9.81 -9.07
CA SER A 84 5.78 -10.76 -9.04
C SER A 84 6.38 -10.90 -7.63
N LEU A 85 6.36 -9.82 -6.84
CA LEU A 85 6.81 -9.78 -5.44
C LEU A 85 5.71 -10.12 -4.42
N SER A 86 4.43 -10.27 -4.81
CA SER A 86 3.35 -10.50 -3.85
C SER A 86 2.10 -11.14 -4.44
N SER A 87 1.69 -12.28 -3.87
CA SER A 87 0.39 -12.92 -4.17
C SER A 87 -0.83 -12.16 -3.63
N ASN A 88 -0.62 -11.08 -2.86
CA ASN A 88 -1.67 -10.33 -2.19
C ASN A 88 -2.00 -9.02 -2.94
N PRO A 89 -3.29 -8.67 -3.14
CA PRO A 89 -3.69 -7.46 -3.83
C PRO A 89 -3.08 -6.19 -3.25
N GLU A 90 -2.72 -5.24 -4.10
CA GLU A 90 -2.16 -3.95 -3.69
C GLU A 90 -2.55 -2.82 -4.65
N TRP A 91 -2.61 -1.61 -4.11
CA TRP A 91 -2.75 -0.36 -4.80
C TRP A 91 -1.39 0.32 -4.88
N CYS A 92 -1.13 1.03 -5.98
CA CYS A 92 -0.14 2.10 -6.08
C CYS A 92 -0.89 3.36 -6.56
N VAL A 93 -0.58 4.52 -5.98
CA VAL A 93 -1.38 5.75 -6.13
C VAL A 93 -0.44 6.95 -6.24
N LEU A 94 -0.71 7.91 -7.13
CA LEU A 94 0.10 9.12 -7.20
C LEU A 94 -0.15 9.98 -5.94
N ALA A 95 0.93 10.38 -5.27
CA ALA A 95 0.86 11.12 -4.00
C ALA A 95 0.17 12.49 -4.11
N ASN A 96 0.06 13.04 -5.32
CA ASN A 96 -0.59 14.32 -5.62
C ASN A 96 -2.02 14.20 -6.17
N SER A 97 -2.51 12.99 -6.48
CA SER A 97 -3.83 12.79 -7.10
C SER A 97 -4.88 12.24 -6.15
N ALA A 98 -4.48 11.62 -5.05
CA ALA A 98 -5.39 11.05 -4.07
C ALA A 98 -5.53 11.94 -2.84
N ASN A 99 -6.78 12.11 -2.39
CA ASN A 99 -7.04 12.66 -1.06
C ASN A 99 -6.81 11.53 -0.03
N ILE A 100 -5.73 11.64 0.73
CA ILE A 100 -5.29 10.63 1.70
C ILE A 100 -5.47 11.18 3.11
N ARG A 101 -6.47 10.68 3.82
CA ARG A 101 -6.79 11.11 5.19
C ARG A 101 -6.39 10.04 6.19
N VAL A 102 -5.41 10.34 7.06
CA VAL A 102 -5.11 9.50 8.23
C VAL A 102 -6.31 9.46 9.19
N LEU A 103 -6.60 8.27 9.70
CA LEU A 103 -7.72 7.93 10.60
C LEU A 103 -7.23 7.30 11.90
N GLU A 104 -6.11 6.57 11.90
CA GLU A 104 -5.53 5.94 13.10
C GLU A 104 -4.05 5.61 12.88
N VAL A 105 -3.27 5.49 13.96
CA VAL A 105 -1.90 4.94 13.95
C VAL A 105 -1.87 3.78 14.94
N ILE A 106 -1.46 2.60 14.47
CA ILE A 106 -1.41 1.36 15.23
C ILE A 106 0.06 0.98 15.43
N ASP A 107 0.53 1.10 16.66
CA ASP A 107 1.86 0.66 17.08
C ASP A 107 1.93 -0.88 17.10
N LEU A 108 2.93 -1.46 16.42
CA LEU A 108 3.14 -2.92 16.38
C LEU A 108 4.04 -3.42 17.52
N ARG A 109 4.62 -2.54 18.34
CA ARG A 109 5.40 -2.95 19.52
C ARG A 109 4.51 -3.75 20.48
N GLY A 110 5.02 -4.89 20.94
CA GLY A 110 4.27 -5.82 21.79
C GLY A 110 3.20 -6.65 21.05
N GLN A 111 2.96 -6.43 19.76
CA GLN A 111 2.11 -7.30 18.95
C GLN A 111 2.90 -8.50 18.40
N THR A 112 2.23 -9.65 18.24
CA THR A 112 2.81 -10.83 17.59
C THR A 112 2.68 -10.72 16.06
N ARG A 113 3.73 -11.14 15.35
CA ARG A 113 3.72 -11.23 13.87
C ARG A 113 2.59 -12.17 13.43
N PRO A 114 1.70 -11.77 12.50
CA PRO A 114 0.63 -12.63 12.03
C PRO A 114 1.18 -13.85 11.28
N ALA A 115 0.53 -15.01 11.47
CA ALA A 115 0.83 -16.23 10.71
C ALA A 115 0.59 -16.05 9.20
N ASN A 116 1.20 -16.91 8.37
CA ASN A 116 1.08 -16.92 6.89
C ASN A 116 -0.30 -17.36 6.38
#